data_AF-A0A7C2VUL6-F1
#
_entry.id   AF-A0A7C2VUL6-F1
#
_cell.length_a   1.000
_cell.length_b   1.000
_cell.length_c   1.000
_cell.angle_alpha   90.00
_cell.angle_beta   90.00
_cell.angle_gamma   90.00
#
_symmetry.space_group_name_H-M   'P 1'
#
loop_
_entity.id
_entity.type
_entity.pdbx_description
1 polymer ?
#
loop_
_entity_poly.entity_id
_entity_poly.type
_entity_poly.pdbx_seq_one_letter_code
_entity_poly.pdbx_strand_id
1 'polypeptide(L)'
;MTYKADLSDGVSTGRQPRALMLCFNESQPRCHRRAAMLIEAGYDITVYHFQRGYYTQNTYPAPSELISLGRIVPRRWIRRIPKLVRAAAIIRKQEKERPAPSLVYAFGLDMAMVGQWAMPGTAPLVFEVGDVMNPLPHLSLLSRLIAGAERRILNNCRALVVTSPAFIT
;
A
#
# COMPACT_ATOMS: atom_id res chain seq x y z
N MET A 1 8.57 -24.22 -14.77
CA MET A 1 9.59 -23.96 -13.74
C MET A 1 8.85 -23.36 -12.55
N THR A 2 8.47 -24.21 -11.59
CA THR A 2 7.55 -23.83 -10.49
C THR A 2 8.39 -23.40 -9.30
N TYR A 3 8.30 -22.13 -8.93
CA TYR A 3 8.92 -21.62 -7.70
C TYR A 3 8.20 -22.26 -6.51
N LYS A 4 8.83 -23.27 -5.90
CA LYS A 4 8.46 -23.74 -4.57
C LYS A 4 9.04 -22.75 -3.56
N ALA A 5 8.18 -21.92 -2.99
CA ALA A 5 8.55 -21.19 -1.79
C ALA A 5 8.75 -22.23 -0.67
N ASP A 6 10.00 -22.36 -0.22
CA ASP A 6 10.29 -23.10 1.00
C ASP A 6 9.73 -22.26 2.17
N LEU A 7 8.61 -22.70 2.73
CA LEU A 7 7.94 -22.06 3.86
C LEU A 7 8.43 -22.61 5.20
N SER A 8 9.53 -23.38 5.23
CA SER A 8 9.99 -24.06 6.44
C SER A 8 11.14 -23.36 7.20
N ASP A 9 11.71 -22.28 6.66
CA ASP A 9 12.75 -21.52 7.38
C ASP A 9 12.16 -20.36 8.19
N GLY A 10 11.74 -20.69 9.42
CA GLY A 10 11.82 -19.74 10.53
C GLY A 10 10.52 -19.42 11.24
N VAL A 11 9.92 -20.39 11.94
CA VAL A 11 9.22 -20.04 13.19
C VAL A 11 10.29 -19.75 14.24
N SER A 12 10.95 -18.61 14.09
CA SER A 12 11.80 -18.08 15.16
C SER A 12 10.87 -17.70 16.31
N THR A 13 11.21 -18.11 17.52
CA THR A 13 10.66 -17.62 18.80
C THR A 13 11.03 -16.14 19.05
N GLY A 14 11.00 -15.33 18.00
CA GLY A 14 11.25 -13.90 17.96
C GLY A 14 9.97 -13.14 17.62
N ARG A 15 9.98 -11.83 17.87
CA ARG A 15 8.87 -10.93 17.54
C ARG A 15 8.49 -11.10 16.06
N GLN A 16 7.20 -11.31 15.78
CA GLN A 16 6.69 -11.43 14.41
C GLN A 16 7.13 -10.22 13.57
N PRO A 17 7.60 -10.42 12.32
CA PRO A 17 7.99 -9.33 11.45
C PRO A 17 6.78 -8.44 11.16
N ARG A 18 6.96 -7.13 11.23
CA ARG A 18 5.87 -6.18 11.00
C ARG A 18 5.70 -5.88 9.52
N ALA A 19 4.46 -5.83 9.04
CA ALA A 19 4.11 -5.36 7.71
C ALA A 19 3.10 -4.21 7.79
N LEU A 20 3.35 -3.14 7.03
CA LEU A 20 2.39 -2.05 6.90
C LEU A 20 1.63 -2.17 5.59
N MET A 21 0.31 -2.16 5.65
CA MET A 21 -0.55 -2.15 4.48
C MET A 21 -1.17 -0.76 4.28
N LEU A 22 -1.00 -0.18 3.10
CA LEU A 22 -1.48 1.14 2.75
C LEU A 22 -2.62 1.03 1.73
N CYS A 23 -3.84 1.18 2.21
CA CYS A 23 -5.07 0.89 1.46
C CYS A 23 -5.85 2.17 1.14
N PHE A 24 -6.34 2.28 -0.10
CA PHE A 24 -7.14 3.43 -0.53
C PHE A 24 -8.60 3.38 -0.03
N ASN A 25 -9.06 2.21 0.42
CA ASN A 25 -10.40 1.98 0.93
C ASN A 25 -10.41 0.83 1.96
N GLU A 26 -11.20 1.00 3.01
CA GLU A 26 -11.44 0.02 4.07
C GLU A 26 -12.08 -1.27 3.54
N SER A 27 -13.15 -1.15 2.74
CA SER A 27 -14.01 -2.29 2.42
C SER A 27 -13.56 -3.10 1.18
N GLN A 28 -12.35 -2.83 0.67
CA GLN A 28 -11.88 -3.41 -0.59
C GLN A 28 -11.47 -4.88 -0.40
N PRO A 29 -12.16 -5.86 -1.03
CA PRO A 29 -11.90 -7.29 -0.80
C PRO A 29 -10.47 -7.71 -1.13
N ARG A 30 -9.85 -7.03 -2.10
CA ARG A 30 -8.45 -7.25 -2.49
C ARG A 30 -7.49 -6.96 -1.33
N CYS A 31 -7.74 -5.89 -0.57
CA CYS A 31 -6.92 -5.55 0.59
C CYS A 31 -7.09 -6.59 1.70
N HIS A 32 -8.31 -7.09 1.92
CA HIS A 32 -8.58 -8.15 2.91
C HIS A 32 -7.92 -9.48 2.55
N ARG A 33 -7.98 -9.88 1.28
CA ARG A 33 -7.27 -11.07 0.78
C ARG A 33 -5.77 -10.98 1.00
N ARG A 34 -5.15 -9.82 0.71
CA ARG A 34 -3.71 -9.62 0.94
C ARG A 34 -3.35 -9.58 2.42
N ALA A 35 -4.21 -9.00 3.25
CA ALA A 35 -4.04 -9.00 4.70
C ALA A 35 -4.02 -10.43 5.24
N ALA A 36 -4.97 -11.27 4.82
CA ALA A 36 -5.02 -12.68 5.19
C ALA A 36 -3.73 -13.42 4.78
N MET A 37 -3.26 -13.22 3.55
CA MET A 37 -2.02 -13.86 3.07
C MET A 37 -0.77 -13.42 3.85
N LEU A 38 -0.70 -12.16 4.27
CA LEU A 38 0.42 -11.68 5.08
C LEU A 38 0.37 -12.24 6.50
N ILE A 39 -0.82 -12.33 7.10
CA ILE A 39 -1.01 -12.98 8.41
C ILE A 39 -0.63 -14.47 8.32
N GLU A 40 -1.10 -15.18 7.28
CA GLU A 40 -0.76 -16.59 7.03
C GLU A 40 0.75 -16.79 6.85
N ALA A 41 1.44 -15.80 6.28
CA ALA A 41 2.90 -15.78 6.17
C ALA A 41 3.63 -15.37 7.47
N GLY A 42 2.90 -15.14 8.57
CA GLY A 42 3.47 -14.87 9.89
C GLY A 42 3.77 -13.39 10.19
N TYR A 43 3.25 -12.45 9.40
CA TYR A 43 3.44 -11.02 9.66
C TYR A 43 2.43 -10.48 10.68
N ASP A 44 2.91 -9.59 11.54
CA ASP A 44 2.08 -8.69 12.33
C ASP A 44 1.70 -7.48 11.46
N ILE A 45 0.41 -7.32 11.14
CA ILE A 45 -0.05 -6.34 10.15
C ILE A 45 -0.70 -5.10 10.79
N THR A 46 -0.22 -3.93 10.39
CA THR A 46 -0.90 -2.65 10.63
C THR A 46 -1.42 -2.12 9.29
N VAL A 47 -2.73 -1.89 9.20
CA VAL A 47 -3.40 -1.40 7.99
C VAL A 47 -3.76 0.07 8.17
N TYR A 48 -3.20 0.91 7.32
CA TYR A 48 -3.62 2.30 7.16
C TYR A 48 -4.60 2.41 6.01
N HIS A 49 -5.79 2.93 6.27
CA HIS A 49 -6.85 2.99 5.26
C HIS A 49 -7.59 4.32 5.26
N PHE A 50 -8.10 4.71 4.09
CA PHE A 50 -9.11 5.76 4.00
C PHE A 50 -10.51 5.17 4.11
N GLN A 51 -11.41 5.93 4.72
CA GLN A 51 -12.82 5.60 4.80
C GLN A 51 -13.57 6.24 3.62
N ARG A 52 -14.39 5.43 2.92
CA ARG A 52 -15.32 5.93 1.90
C ARG A 52 -16.78 6.00 2.37
N GLY A 53 -17.12 5.40 3.52
CA GLY A 53 -18.43 5.55 4.17
C GLY A 53 -19.59 4.78 3.51
N TYR A 54 -19.32 3.87 2.57
CA TYR A 54 -20.37 3.15 1.84
C TYR A 54 -20.69 1.76 2.41
N TYR A 55 -19.73 1.07 3.04
CA TYR A 55 -19.90 -0.34 3.42
C TYR A 55 -19.13 -0.68 4.70
N THR A 56 -19.84 -1.13 5.74
CA THR A 56 -19.31 -1.67 7.00
C THR A 56 -19.16 -3.20 7.00
N GLN A 57 -19.50 -3.86 5.89
CA GLN A 57 -19.68 -5.32 5.86
C GLN A 57 -18.38 -6.12 5.67
N ASN A 58 -17.34 -5.52 5.08
CA ASN A 58 -16.07 -6.22 4.87
C ASN A 58 -15.04 -5.74 5.91
N THR A 59 -14.79 -6.58 6.91
CA THR A 59 -13.81 -6.33 7.97
C THR A 59 -12.49 -7.03 7.64
N TYR A 60 -11.36 -6.44 8.05
CA TYR A 60 -10.06 -7.09 7.91
C TYR A 60 -9.95 -8.33 8.81
N PRO A 61 -9.19 -9.36 8.39
CA PRO A 61 -8.94 -10.54 9.21
C PRO A 61 -8.14 -10.17 10.47
N ALA A 62 -8.50 -10.76 11.60
CA ALA A 62 -7.70 -10.65 12.82
C ALA A 62 -6.44 -11.53 12.75
N PRO A 63 -5.31 -11.16 13.40
CA PRO A 63 -5.08 -9.90 14.12
C PRO A 63 -4.55 -8.81 13.17
N SER A 64 -5.36 -7.79 12.91
CA SER A 64 -4.94 -6.61 12.14
C SER A 64 -5.21 -5.34 12.91
N GLU A 65 -4.19 -4.50 13.12
CA GLU A 65 -4.38 -3.16 13.64
C GLU A 65 -4.89 -2.23 12.53
N LEU A 66 -6.04 -1.60 12.72
CA LEU A 66 -6.65 -0.71 11.72
C LEU A 66 -6.49 0.76 12.13
N ILE A 67 -5.80 1.53 11.30
CA ILE A 67 -5.60 2.97 11.51
C ILE A 67 -6.24 3.77 10.37
N SER A 68 -7.24 4.57 10.71
CA SER A 68 -7.92 5.44 9.74
C SER A 68 -7.07 6.67 9.41
N LEU A 69 -6.87 6.91 8.11
CA LEU A 69 -6.26 8.12 7.54
C LEU A 69 -7.30 9.23 7.30
N GLY A 70 -8.56 9.00 7.68
CA GLY A 70 -9.69 9.89 7.48
C GLY A 70 -10.51 9.55 6.22
N ARG A 71 -11.33 10.50 5.78
CA ARG A 71 -12.27 10.30 4.67
C ARG A 71 -11.77 10.88 3.34
N ILE A 72 -11.85 10.09 2.28
CA ILE A 72 -11.68 10.56 0.90
C ILE A 72 -13.05 10.61 0.23
N VAL A 73 -13.44 11.81 -0.20
CA VAL A 73 -14.66 12.05 -1.00
C VAL A 73 -14.29 11.88 -2.48
N PRO A 74 -15.12 11.19 -3.29
CA PRO A 74 -14.88 11.10 -4.73
C PRO A 74 -15.04 12.49 -5.37
N ARG A 75 -13.92 13.16 -5.67
CA ARG A 75 -13.83 14.39 -6.48
C ARG A 75 -12.47 14.41 -7.21
N ARG A 76 -12.29 15.38 -8.12
CA ARG A 76 -11.07 15.61 -8.95
C ARG A 76 -9.78 15.20 -8.21
N TRP A 77 -8.99 14.32 -8.82
CA TRP A 77 -7.81 13.68 -8.24
C TRP A 77 -6.85 14.67 -7.53
N ILE A 78 -6.63 15.84 -8.11
CA ILE A 78 -5.76 16.90 -7.56
C ILE A 78 -6.18 17.34 -6.14
N ARG A 79 -7.48 17.36 -5.84
CA ARG A 79 -7.98 17.74 -4.49
C ARG A 79 -7.64 16.71 -3.42
N ARG A 80 -7.09 15.55 -3.79
CA ARG A 80 -6.65 14.50 -2.86
C ARG A 80 -5.23 14.73 -2.36
N ILE A 81 -4.40 15.51 -3.07
CA ILE A 81 -2.99 15.72 -2.73
C ILE A 81 -2.80 16.17 -1.26
N PRO A 82 -3.52 17.20 -0.75
CA PRO A 82 -3.34 17.61 0.65
C PRO A 82 -3.70 16.50 1.65
N LYS A 83 -4.66 15.64 1.32
CA LYS A 83 -5.05 14.50 2.15
C LYS A 83 -3.99 13.40 2.13
N LEU A 84 -3.36 13.16 0.99
CA LEU A 84 -2.25 12.20 0.87
C LEU A 84 -1.03 12.68 1.68
N VAL A 85 -0.69 13.97 1.59
CA VAL A 85 0.40 14.55 2.39
C VAL A 85 0.09 14.43 3.89
N ARG A 86 -1.13 14.75 4.31
CA ARG A 86 -1.56 14.58 5.71
C ARG A 86 -1.50 13.12 6.16
N ALA A 87 -1.91 12.18 5.31
CA ALA A 87 -1.81 10.75 5.60
C ALA A 87 -0.36 10.31 5.81
N ALA A 88 0.57 10.77 4.97
CA ALA A 88 1.99 10.48 5.14
C ALA A 88 2.53 11.01 6.47
N ALA A 89 2.10 12.21 6.89
CA ALA A 89 2.47 12.77 8.20
C ALA A 89 1.90 11.96 9.38
N ILE A 90 0.66 11.47 9.28
CA ILE A 90 0.05 10.60 10.29
C ILE A 90 0.84 9.30 10.41
N ILE A 91 1.11 8.62 9.29
CA ILE A 91 1.87 7.35 9.27
C ILE A 91 3.25 7.57 9.87
N ARG A 92 3.98 8.62 9.42
CA ARG A 92 5.30 8.94 9.95
C ARG A 92 5.28 9.16 11.46
N LYS A 93 4.29 9.87 11.99
CA LYS A 93 4.16 10.11 13.43
C LYS A 93 3.91 8.80 14.19
N GLN A 94 3.00 7.96 13.69
CA GLN A 94 2.63 6.70 14.32
C GLN A 94 3.78 5.69 14.32
N GLU A 95 4.55 5.63 13.22
CA GLU A 95 5.63 4.67 13.06
C GLU A 95 6.98 5.16 13.62
N LYS A 96 7.10 6.44 14.01
CA LYS A 96 8.35 7.01 14.56
C LYS A 96 8.83 6.27 15.82
N GLU A 97 7.91 5.86 16.68
CA GLU A 97 8.19 5.23 17.98
C GLU A 97 8.10 3.70 17.92
N ARG A 98 7.80 3.15 16.73
CA ARG A 98 7.64 1.71 16.53
C ARG A 98 8.88 1.13 15.85
N PRO A 99 9.20 -0.16 16.05
CA PRO A 99 10.26 -0.81 15.29
C PRO A 99 9.98 -0.74 13.79
N ALA A 100 11.02 -0.50 12.99
CA ALA A 100 10.88 -0.40 11.55
C ALA A 100 10.17 -1.64 10.97
N PRO A 101 9.18 -1.46 10.08
CA PRO A 101 8.51 -2.59 9.46
C PRO A 101 9.44 -3.31 8.49
N SER A 102 9.25 -4.62 8.36
CA SER A 102 10.01 -5.44 7.41
C SER A 102 9.56 -5.19 5.97
N LEU A 103 8.32 -4.72 5.75
CA LEU A 103 7.82 -4.32 4.44
C LEU A 103 6.68 -3.29 4.54
N VAL A 104 6.52 -2.53 3.46
CA VAL A 104 5.38 -1.64 3.22
C VAL A 104 4.67 -2.10 1.95
N TYR A 105 3.42 -2.52 2.07
CA TYR A 105 2.58 -2.98 0.96
C TYR A 105 1.59 -1.88 0.57
N ALA A 106 1.69 -1.33 -0.64
CA ALA A 106 0.89 -0.20 -1.07
C ALA A 106 0.00 -0.51 -2.28
N PHE A 107 -1.28 -0.20 -2.16
CA PHE A 107 -2.27 -0.38 -3.24
C PHE A 107 -2.45 0.90 -4.06
N GLY A 108 -2.03 0.85 -5.32
CA GLY A 108 -2.14 1.96 -6.26
C GLY A 108 -1.11 3.07 -6.03
N LEU A 109 -0.93 3.92 -7.04
CA LEU A 109 0.11 4.96 -7.06
C LEU A 109 -0.01 5.92 -5.87
N ASP A 110 -1.24 6.34 -5.54
CA ASP A 110 -1.49 7.27 -4.44
C ASP A 110 -0.92 6.74 -3.10
N MET A 111 -1.17 5.47 -2.78
CA MET A 111 -0.70 4.87 -1.52
C MET A 111 0.79 4.56 -1.55
N ALA A 112 1.34 4.22 -2.72
CA ALA A 112 2.78 4.04 -2.89
C ALA A 112 3.55 5.34 -2.64
N MET A 113 3.03 6.47 -3.16
CA MET A 113 3.56 7.80 -2.89
C MET A 113 3.47 8.14 -1.40
N VAL A 114 2.32 7.88 -0.77
CA VAL A 114 2.16 8.06 0.69
C VAL A 114 3.20 7.25 1.48
N GLY A 115 3.43 5.98 1.12
CA GLY A 115 4.43 5.14 1.75
C GLY A 115 5.85 5.70 1.61
N GLN A 116 6.22 6.08 0.38
CA GLN A 116 7.55 6.67 0.11
C GLN A 116 7.76 8.00 0.83
N TRP A 117 6.72 8.81 0.98
CA TRP A 117 6.78 10.06 1.76
C TRP A 117 6.79 9.82 3.26
N ALA A 118 6.05 8.84 3.77
CA ALA A 118 5.96 8.56 5.19
C ALA A 118 7.27 7.97 5.74
N MET A 119 7.85 7.01 5.01
CA MET A 119 8.96 6.15 5.44
C MET A 119 10.03 6.00 4.35
N PRO A 120 10.69 7.10 3.93
CA PRO A 120 11.69 7.05 2.88
C PRO A 120 12.89 6.19 3.32
N GLY A 121 13.16 5.12 2.58
CA GLY A 121 14.32 4.25 2.82
C GLY A 121 14.27 3.40 4.10
N THR A 122 13.17 3.43 4.84
CA THR A 122 13.03 2.71 6.11
C THR A 122 12.70 1.23 5.92
N ALA A 123 11.93 0.91 4.88
CA ALA A 123 11.46 -0.44 4.59
C ALA A 123 11.26 -0.65 3.08
N PRO A 124 11.41 -1.88 2.58
CA PRO A 124 11.14 -2.19 1.18
C PRO A 124 9.66 -1.98 0.84
N LEU A 125 9.41 -1.29 -0.27
CA LEU A 125 8.08 -1.03 -0.80
C LEU A 125 7.66 -2.15 -1.76
N VAL A 126 6.53 -2.80 -1.48
CA VAL A 126 5.80 -3.64 -2.41
C VAL A 126 4.68 -2.79 -3.01
N PHE A 127 4.71 -2.59 -4.31
CA PHE A 127 3.73 -1.78 -5.03
C PHE A 127 2.74 -2.69 -5.77
N GLU A 128 1.47 -2.63 -5.41
CA GLU A 128 0.40 -3.35 -6.13
C GLU A 128 -0.39 -2.40 -7.02
N VAL A 129 -0.51 -2.74 -8.31
CA VAL A 129 -1.29 -1.97 -9.28
C VAL A 129 -2.78 -2.29 -9.10
N GLY A 130 -3.50 -1.34 -8.52
CA GLY A 130 -4.94 -1.44 -8.25
C GLY A 130 -5.79 -1.33 -9.52
N ASP A 131 -5.45 -0.33 -10.32
CA ASP A 131 -5.97 0.03 -11.63
C ASP A 131 -4.94 1.01 -12.24
N VAL A 132 -4.59 0.85 -13.52
CA VAL A 132 -3.77 1.88 -14.19
C VAL A 132 -4.70 3.03 -14.54
N MET A 133 -4.36 4.24 -14.11
CA MET A 133 -4.94 5.45 -14.70
C MET A 133 -4.40 5.59 -16.13
N ASN A 134 -4.84 4.73 -17.04
CA ASN A 134 -4.36 4.73 -18.42
C ASN A 134 -5.31 5.56 -19.29
N PRO A 135 -4.79 6.47 -20.12
CA PRO A 135 -3.85 7.52 -19.81
C PRO A 135 -4.61 8.86 -19.75
N LEU A 136 -4.27 9.74 -18.81
CA LEU A 136 -4.51 11.17 -19.05
C LEU A 136 -3.88 11.49 -20.42
N PRO A 137 -4.59 12.15 -21.36
CA PRO A 137 -4.07 12.39 -22.70
C PRO A 137 -2.60 12.85 -22.60
N HIS A 138 -1.72 12.17 -23.33
CA HIS A 138 -0.24 12.27 -23.22
C HIS A 138 0.33 13.68 -23.45
N LEU A 139 -0.53 14.68 -23.61
CA LEU A 139 -0.24 16.06 -23.96
C LEU A 139 -0.28 17.02 -22.76
N SER A 140 -0.80 16.62 -21.60
CA SER A 140 -0.84 17.51 -20.43
C SER A 140 0.41 17.40 -19.56
N LEU A 141 0.89 18.54 -19.02
CA LEU A 141 1.99 18.59 -18.05
C LEU A 141 1.72 17.68 -16.84
N LEU A 142 0.45 17.57 -16.43
CA LEU A 142 0.01 16.73 -15.32
C LEU A 142 0.23 15.23 -15.62
N SER A 143 -0.04 14.78 -16.85
CA SER A 143 0.21 13.40 -17.28
C SER A 143 1.69 13.04 -17.15
N ARG A 144 2.58 13.97 -17.54
CA ARG A 144 4.04 13.79 -17.44
C ARG A 144 4.50 13.72 -15.98
N LEU A 145 3.93 14.54 -15.10
CA LEU A 145 4.23 14.50 -13.67
C LEU A 145 3.79 13.18 -13.02
N ILE A 146 2.59 12.70 -13.34
CA ILE A 146 2.08 11.43 -12.83
C ILE A 146 2.93 10.26 -13.33
N ALA A 147 3.26 10.23 -14.62
CA ALA A 147 4.15 9.21 -15.18
C ALA A 147 5.56 9.26 -14.56
N GLY A 148 6.08 10.47 -14.28
CA GLY A 148 7.35 10.63 -13.56
C GLY A 148 7.30 10.09 -12.13
N ALA A 149 6.21 10.35 -11.40
CA ALA A 149 6.00 9.83 -10.06
C ALA A 149 5.88 8.29 -10.07
N GLU A 150 5.13 7.74 -11.01
CA GLU A 150 5.00 6.29 -11.19
C GLU A 150 6.34 5.63 -11.51
N ARG A 151 7.10 6.14 -12.48
CA ARG A 151 8.45 5.64 -12.79
C ARG A 151 9.37 5.68 -11.57
N ARG A 152 9.32 6.75 -10.79
CA ARG A 152 10.10 6.85 -9.55
C ARG A 152 9.71 5.78 -8.53
N ILE A 153 8.41 5.47 -8.40
CA ILE A 153 7.95 4.40 -7.50
C ILE A 153 8.41 3.04 -8.03
N LEU A 154 8.24 2.77 -9.32
CA LEU A 154 8.67 1.51 -9.94
C LEU A 154 10.16 1.27 -9.76
N ASN A 155 10.99 2.29 -9.96
CA ASN A 155 12.45 2.19 -9.78
C ASN A 155 12.88 1.94 -8.33
N ASN A 156 12.04 2.31 -7.36
CA ASN A 156 12.36 2.23 -5.93
C ASN A 156 11.61 1.11 -5.20
N CYS A 157 10.66 0.44 -5.85
CA CYS A 157 9.93 -0.67 -5.25
C CYS A 157 10.76 -1.95 -5.30
N ARG A 158 10.65 -2.77 -4.26
CA ARG A 158 11.31 -4.09 -4.21
C ARG A 158 10.55 -5.11 -5.04
N ALA A 159 9.23 -4.97 -5.12
CA ALA A 159 8.37 -5.86 -5.89
C ALA A 159 7.18 -5.08 -6.45
N LEU A 160 6.83 -5.41 -7.69
CA LEU A 160 5.62 -4.97 -8.36
C LEU A 160 4.63 -6.13 -8.41
N VAL A 161 3.42 -5.92 -7.92
CA VAL A 161 2.31 -6.88 -7.99
C VAL A 161 1.30 -6.35 -8.99
N VAL A 162 1.06 -7.13 -10.05
CA VAL A 162 0.05 -6.81 -11.07
C VAL A 162 -1.05 -7.86 -11.05
N THR A 163 -2.27 -7.44 -11.36
CA THR A 163 -3.42 -8.36 -11.46
C THR A 163 -3.52 -9.05 -12.83
N SER A 164 -2.80 -8.57 -13.83
CA SER A 164 -2.80 -9.10 -15.19
C SER A 164 -1.45 -8.84 -15.87
N PRO A 165 -0.97 -9.75 -16.74
CA PRO A 165 0.22 -9.52 -17.57
C PRO A 165 0.16 -8.25 -18.42
N ALA A 166 -1.03 -7.77 -18.77
CA ALA A 166 -1.23 -6.55 -19.55
C ALA A 166 -0.59 -5.29 -18.92
N PHE A 167 -0.30 -5.32 -17.62
CA PHE A 167 0.34 -4.22 -16.90
C PHE A 167 1.87 -4.19 -16.95
N ILE A 168 2.52 -5.17 -17.59
CA ILE A 168 3.99 -5.28 -17.69
C ILE A 168 4.48 -4.94 -19.13
N THR A 169 3.70 -4.17 -19.89
CA THR A 169 4.05 -3.79 -21.26
C THR A 169 5.08 -2.67 -21.27
#